data_AF-Q3A373-F1
#
_entry.id   AF-Q3A373-F1
#
_cell.length_a   1.000
_cell.length_b   1.000
_cell.length_c   1.000
_cell.angle_alpha   90.00
_cell.angle_beta   90.00
_cell.angle_gamma   90.00
#
_symmetry.space_group_name_H-M   'P 1'
#
loop_
_entity.id
_entity.type
_entity.pdbx_description
1 polymer ?
#
loop_
_entity_poly.entity_id
_entity_poly.type
_entity_poly.pdbx_seq_one_letter_code
_entity_poly.pdbx_strand_id
1 'polypeptide(L)'
;MLDTARRVLQVEADAIVAMAQRLDERFVAAVELILSCQGRVVITGMGKSGLICQKIAATMASTGTPAFFLHPAEGIHGDLGMLMKGDVVIAVSNSGNTEEIVRILPVIKRMGLPLIAMAGHPESALARAADVLLNVAVREEACPLGLAPTASTTATLAMGDALAVALLERRGFREEDFALFHPGGALGKKLLLTVEDLMHTGSDIPLASLTTPLKDALFEISSKKLGITGVLNATGELVGVFTDGDLRRTMGRGCDVLDLPLGDVMSCHPKRILRSNLAAKAVQKMEEFSITSLFVFDDDDSTVPVGIIHLHDLLKAGVV
;
A
#
# COMPACT_ATOMS: atom_id res chain seq x y z
N MET A 1 17.02 30.72 -16.81
CA MET A 1 16.09 29.92 -15.98
C MET A 1 16.39 28.43 -16.07
N LEU A 2 16.48 27.82 -17.26
CA LEU A 2 16.82 26.39 -17.39
C LEU A 2 18.19 26.04 -16.81
N ASP A 3 19.22 26.86 -17.04
CA ASP A 3 20.55 26.59 -16.47
C ASP A 3 20.57 26.73 -14.95
N THR A 4 19.74 27.61 -14.40
CA THR A 4 19.53 27.71 -12.94
C THR A 4 18.93 26.43 -12.40
N ALA A 5 17.87 25.91 -13.03
CA ALA A 5 17.24 24.66 -12.62
C ALA A 5 18.22 23.47 -12.72
N ARG A 6 18.95 23.35 -13.84
CA ARG A 6 20.00 22.32 -14.00
C ARG A 6 21.06 22.41 -12.92
N ARG A 7 21.56 23.61 -12.64
CA ARG A 7 22.56 23.83 -11.58
C ARG A 7 22.02 23.41 -10.22
N VAL A 8 20.78 23.78 -9.87
CA VAL A 8 20.16 23.39 -8.59
C VAL A 8 20.10 21.86 -8.47
N LEU A 9 19.56 21.19 -9.49
CA LEU A 9 19.45 19.73 -9.49
C LEU A 9 20.83 19.05 -9.43
N GLN A 10 21.83 19.60 -10.09
CA GLN A 10 23.19 19.08 -10.04
C GLN A 10 23.81 19.20 -8.64
N VAL A 11 23.66 20.36 -7.98
CA VAL A 11 24.17 20.56 -6.61
C VAL A 11 23.53 19.58 -5.63
N GLU A 12 22.22 19.35 -5.75
CA GLU A 12 21.52 18.37 -4.90
C GLU A 12 21.97 16.93 -5.20
N ALA A 13 22.15 16.57 -6.46
CA ALA A 13 22.66 15.26 -6.85
C ALA A 13 24.09 15.02 -6.33
N ASP A 14 24.98 15.99 -6.49
CA ASP A 14 26.37 15.93 -6.03
C ASP A 14 26.43 15.78 -4.50
N ALA A 15 25.52 16.44 -3.77
CA ALA A 15 25.40 16.29 -2.32
C ALA A 15 25.05 14.85 -1.91
N ILE A 16 24.11 14.20 -2.62
CA ILE A 16 23.75 12.79 -2.37
C ILE A 16 24.93 11.87 -2.67
N VAL A 17 25.59 12.05 -3.83
CA VAL A 17 26.74 11.23 -4.24
C VAL A 17 27.88 11.32 -3.22
N ALA A 18 28.21 12.55 -2.78
CA ALA A 18 29.23 12.76 -1.77
C ALA A 18 28.85 12.16 -0.42
N MET A 19 27.57 12.19 -0.04
CA MET A 19 27.08 11.57 1.19
C MET A 19 27.18 10.05 1.14
N ALA A 20 26.81 9.41 0.02
CA ALA A 20 26.92 7.97 -0.17
C ALA A 20 28.35 7.46 0.01
N GLN A 21 29.35 8.22 -0.47
CA GLN A 21 30.77 7.89 -0.31
C GLN A 21 31.28 7.98 1.14
N ARG A 22 30.54 8.66 2.04
CA ARG A 22 30.90 8.82 3.46
C ARG A 22 30.20 7.82 4.37
N LEU A 23 29.35 6.93 3.83
CA LEU A 23 28.73 5.88 4.61
C LEU A 23 29.80 4.93 5.16
N ASP A 24 29.65 4.61 6.44
CA ASP A 24 30.55 3.73 7.17
C ASP A 24 29.76 2.91 8.21
N GLU A 25 30.47 2.22 9.10
CA GLU A 25 29.88 1.37 10.14
C GLU A 25 28.87 2.09 11.05
N ARG A 26 28.88 3.44 11.12
CA ARG A 26 27.86 4.20 11.87
C ARG A 26 26.49 4.07 11.24
N PHE A 27 26.40 3.96 9.92
CA PHE A 27 25.12 3.67 9.25
C PHE A 27 24.58 2.31 9.68
N VAL A 28 25.44 1.28 9.69
CA VAL A 28 25.06 -0.06 10.15
C VAL A 28 24.63 -0.03 11.61
N ALA A 29 25.37 0.66 12.48
CA ALA A 29 25.02 0.81 13.89
C ALA A 29 23.66 1.51 14.08
N ALA A 30 23.35 2.55 13.29
CA ALA A 30 22.04 3.20 13.31
C ALA A 30 20.90 2.22 12.93
N VAL A 31 21.11 1.41 11.89
CA VAL A 31 20.13 0.39 11.48
C VAL A 31 19.92 -0.64 12.59
N GLU A 32 20.99 -1.16 13.20
CA GLU A 32 20.90 -2.15 14.29
C GLU A 32 20.22 -1.58 15.55
N LEU A 33 20.47 -0.30 15.89
CA LEU A 33 19.76 0.38 16.98
C LEU A 33 18.26 0.43 16.71
N ILE A 34 17.85 0.77 15.48
CA ILE A 34 16.43 0.84 15.10
C ILE A 34 15.81 -0.56 15.02
N LEU A 35 16.53 -1.59 14.54
CA LEU A 35 16.04 -2.98 14.54
C LEU A 35 15.84 -3.52 15.96
N SER A 36 16.68 -3.09 16.91
CA SER A 36 16.58 -3.46 18.33
C SER A 36 15.55 -2.64 19.11
N CYS A 37 14.91 -1.65 18.47
CA CYS A 37 13.90 -0.81 19.09
C CYS A 37 12.68 -1.64 19.53
N GLN A 38 12.32 -1.54 20.80
CA GLN A 38 11.16 -2.25 21.38
C GLN A 38 9.91 -1.36 21.44
N GLY A 39 10.09 -0.05 21.32
CA GLY A 39 9.03 0.94 21.22
C GLY A 39 8.85 1.40 19.78
N ARG A 40 9.01 2.72 19.57
CA ARG A 40 8.85 3.39 18.29
C ARG A 40 10.09 4.23 17.97
N VAL A 41 10.26 4.52 16.69
CA VAL A 41 11.25 5.50 16.23
C VAL A 41 10.62 6.90 16.30
N VAL A 42 11.21 7.78 17.11
CA VAL A 42 10.74 9.16 17.24
C VAL A 42 11.68 10.07 16.47
N ILE A 43 11.15 10.76 15.46
CA ILE A 43 11.96 11.62 14.58
C ILE A 43 11.66 13.08 14.90
N THR A 44 12.67 13.90 15.10
CA THR A 44 12.51 15.30 15.49
C THR A 44 13.45 16.23 14.74
N GLY A 45 12.94 17.42 14.40
CA GLY A 45 13.64 18.43 13.60
C GLY A 45 12.84 19.72 13.55
N MET A 46 13.51 20.86 13.32
CA MET A 46 12.87 22.18 13.20
C MET A 46 12.80 22.66 11.75
N GLY A 47 11.79 23.50 11.46
CA GLY A 47 11.67 24.19 10.18
C GLY A 47 11.65 23.23 8.99
N LYS A 48 12.48 23.50 7.97
CA LYS A 48 12.56 22.63 6.78
C LYS A 48 13.07 21.23 7.10
N SER A 49 14.01 21.09 8.05
CA SER A 49 14.42 19.77 8.54
C SER A 49 13.26 19.04 9.22
N GLY A 50 12.38 19.74 9.93
CA GLY A 50 11.16 19.15 10.51
C GLY A 50 10.20 18.57 9.46
N LEU A 51 10.03 19.25 8.32
CA LEU A 51 9.23 18.70 7.20
C LEU A 51 9.85 17.42 6.64
N ILE A 52 11.18 17.37 6.51
CA ILE A 52 11.88 16.15 6.09
C ILE A 52 11.71 15.04 7.14
N CYS A 53 11.77 15.36 8.43
CA CYS A 53 11.51 14.40 9.51
C CYS A 53 10.11 13.78 9.43
N GLN A 54 9.08 14.58 9.09
CA GLN A 54 7.72 14.08 8.88
C GLN A 54 7.66 13.07 7.72
N LYS A 55 8.32 13.38 6.59
CA LYS A 55 8.42 12.45 5.45
C LYS A 55 9.12 11.16 5.88
N ILE A 56 10.28 11.26 6.54
CA ILE A 56 11.03 10.07 6.99
C ILE A 56 10.18 9.22 7.94
N ALA A 57 9.49 9.84 8.90
CA ALA A 57 8.61 9.12 9.82
C ALA A 57 7.48 8.41 9.08
N ALA A 58 6.85 9.07 8.12
CA ALA A 58 5.82 8.47 7.29
C ALA A 58 6.37 7.29 6.46
N THR A 59 7.55 7.44 5.84
CA THR A 59 8.20 6.36 5.07
C THR A 59 8.58 5.18 5.94
N MET A 60 9.13 5.39 7.14
CA MET A 60 9.43 4.31 8.07
C MET A 60 8.15 3.58 8.51
N ALA A 61 7.10 4.32 8.88
CA ALA A 61 5.82 3.75 9.28
C ALA A 61 5.17 2.93 8.15
N SER A 62 5.22 3.44 6.91
CA SER A 62 4.67 2.77 5.73
C SER A 62 5.48 1.54 5.28
N THR A 63 6.70 1.39 5.79
CA THR A 63 7.62 0.28 5.47
C THR A 63 7.87 -0.64 6.68
N GLY A 64 6.92 -0.65 7.62
CA GLY A 64 6.90 -1.61 8.73
C GLY A 64 7.78 -1.26 9.92
N THR A 65 8.31 -0.04 10.01
CA THR A 65 9.01 0.48 11.19
C THR A 65 8.15 1.54 11.88
N PRO A 66 7.48 1.22 13.00
CA PRO A 66 6.63 2.16 13.71
C PRO A 66 7.38 3.45 14.07
N ALA A 67 6.99 4.56 13.44
CA ALA A 67 7.68 5.83 13.58
C ALA A 67 6.70 7.00 13.59
N PHE A 68 7.05 8.08 14.29
CA PHE A 68 6.28 9.32 14.27
C PHE A 68 7.18 10.54 14.44
N PHE A 69 6.64 11.70 14.05
CA PHE A 69 7.32 12.99 14.18
C PHE A 69 6.96 13.67 15.51
N LEU A 70 7.98 14.14 16.22
CA LEU A 70 7.85 15.00 17.41
C LEU A 70 8.42 16.38 17.08
N HIS A 71 7.58 17.41 17.10
CA HIS A 71 8.05 18.79 16.92
C HIS A 71 8.79 19.25 18.20
N PRO A 72 10.08 19.63 18.11
CA PRO A 72 10.89 19.80 19.31
C PRO A 72 10.49 21.03 20.15
N ALA A 73 9.89 22.06 19.53
CA ALA A 73 9.34 23.19 20.28
C ALA A 73 8.18 22.75 21.19
N GLU A 74 7.25 21.94 20.67
CA GLU A 74 6.12 21.40 21.44
C GLU A 74 6.61 20.37 22.47
N GLY A 75 7.68 19.64 22.16
CA GLY A 75 8.34 18.73 23.09
C GLY A 75 8.69 19.39 24.42
N ILE A 76 9.32 20.57 24.37
CA ILE A 76 9.68 21.34 25.58
C ILE A 76 8.43 21.80 26.35
N HIS A 77 7.29 21.90 25.68
CA HIS A 77 6.02 22.35 26.24
C HIS A 77 5.07 21.21 26.64
N GLY A 78 5.52 19.94 26.62
CA GLY A 78 4.79 18.81 27.17
C GLY A 78 4.85 17.53 26.33
N ASP A 79 5.07 17.66 25.02
CA ASP A 79 5.01 16.51 24.11
C ASP A 79 6.18 15.54 24.28
N LEU A 80 7.22 15.88 25.06
CA LEU A 80 8.22 14.91 25.51
C LEU A 80 7.59 13.75 26.31
N GLY A 81 6.38 13.91 26.86
CA GLY A 81 5.61 12.81 27.45
C GLY A 81 5.18 11.73 26.44
N MET A 82 5.28 11.99 25.13
CA MET A 82 5.04 10.99 24.09
C MET A 82 6.19 9.97 23.99
N LEU A 83 7.38 10.34 24.46
CA LEU A 83 8.54 9.44 24.51
C LEU A 83 8.32 8.37 25.58
N MET A 84 8.62 7.12 25.24
CA MET A 84 8.49 5.99 26.13
C MET A 84 9.80 5.22 26.22
N LYS A 85 10.01 4.50 27.33
CA LYS A 85 11.15 3.60 27.47
C LYS A 85 11.11 2.55 26.36
N GLY A 86 12.23 2.35 25.68
CA GLY A 86 12.35 1.44 24.55
C GLY A 86 12.21 2.11 23.19
N ASP A 87 11.83 3.39 23.14
CA ASP A 87 11.88 4.21 21.92
C ASP A 87 13.34 4.50 21.52
N VAL A 88 13.55 4.76 20.22
CA VAL A 88 14.80 5.28 19.65
C VAL A 88 14.55 6.65 19.05
N VAL A 89 15.41 7.63 19.32
CA VAL A 89 15.25 9.00 18.82
C VAL A 89 16.18 9.27 17.65
N ILE A 90 15.65 9.77 16.53
CA ILE A 90 16.40 10.35 15.43
C ILE A 90 16.22 11.87 15.48
N ALA A 91 17.27 12.60 15.83
CA ALA A 91 17.26 14.05 15.85
C ALA A 91 18.01 14.62 14.65
N VAL A 92 17.38 15.57 13.96
CA VAL A 92 17.88 16.16 12.71
C VAL A 92 18.11 17.65 12.90
N SER A 93 19.35 18.08 12.68
CA SER A 93 19.73 19.49 12.65
C SER A 93 20.98 19.66 11.79
N ASN A 94 20.87 20.37 10.66
CA ASN A 94 22.01 20.59 9.77
C ASN A 94 23.18 21.27 10.50
N SER A 95 22.89 22.31 11.29
CA SER A 95 23.90 22.97 12.13
C SER A 95 24.33 22.14 13.35
N GLY A 96 23.50 21.18 13.75
CA GLY A 96 23.61 20.39 14.97
C GLY A 96 23.51 21.21 16.27
N ASN A 97 23.14 22.49 16.18
CA ASN A 97 23.05 23.42 17.30
C ASN A 97 21.71 24.18 17.32
N THR A 98 20.71 23.70 16.59
CA THR A 98 19.34 24.25 16.65
C THR A 98 18.84 24.24 18.10
N GLU A 99 18.41 25.40 18.60
CA GLU A 99 18.14 25.61 20.01
C GLU A 99 17.08 24.65 20.58
N GLU A 100 15.97 24.46 19.87
CA GLU A 100 14.89 23.56 20.28
C GLU A 100 15.36 22.10 20.36
N ILE A 101 16.23 21.68 19.44
CA ILE A 101 16.82 20.34 19.45
C ILE A 101 17.78 20.20 20.64
N VAL A 102 18.67 21.17 20.87
CA VAL A 102 19.63 21.11 21.97
C VAL A 102 18.92 21.07 23.33
N ARG A 103 17.82 21.82 23.47
CA ARG A 103 17.03 21.88 24.71
C ARG A 103 16.39 20.54 25.10
N ILE A 104 16.06 19.67 24.15
CA ILE A 104 15.44 18.36 24.46
C ILE A 104 16.46 17.25 24.76
N LEU A 105 17.75 17.41 24.39
CA LEU A 105 18.80 16.39 24.59
C LEU A 105 18.95 15.92 26.04
N PRO A 106 18.94 16.80 27.07
CA PRO A 106 19.09 16.35 28.46
C PRO A 106 17.96 15.41 28.91
N VAL A 107 16.74 15.61 28.39
CA VAL A 107 15.58 14.76 28.71
C VAL A 107 15.73 13.40 28.04
N ILE A 108 16.05 13.36 26.75
CA ILE A 108 16.32 12.12 25.99
C ILE A 108 17.39 11.28 26.72
N LYS A 109 18.49 11.92 27.11
CA LYS A 109 19.58 11.27 27.84
C LYS A 109 19.15 10.77 29.22
N ARG A 110 18.36 11.55 29.96
CA ARG A 110 17.83 11.15 31.28
C ARG A 110 16.90 9.94 31.18
N MET A 111 16.14 9.84 30.09
CA MET A 111 15.28 8.69 29.80
C MET A 111 16.06 7.46 29.34
N GLY A 112 17.34 7.62 29.01
CA GLY A 112 18.20 6.53 28.53
C GLY A 112 17.79 6.01 27.15
N LEU A 113 17.21 6.87 26.31
CA LEU A 113 16.81 6.50 24.95
C LEU A 113 18.02 6.58 24.01
N PRO A 114 18.25 5.57 23.15
CA PRO A 114 19.25 5.68 22.11
C PRO A 114 18.99 6.88 21.19
N LEU A 115 20.03 7.65 20.90
CA LEU A 115 19.97 8.86 20.08
C LEU A 115 20.84 8.73 18.83
N ILE A 116 20.20 8.82 17.67
CA ILE A 116 20.84 8.92 16.37
C ILE A 116 20.75 10.39 15.91
N ALA A 117 21.89 11.00 15.62
CA ALA A 117 21.96 12.35 15.06
C ALA A 117 22.10 12.32 13.53
N MET A 118 21.27 13.08 12.83
CA MET A 118 21.55 13.51 11.45
C MET A 118 21.99 14.98 11.47
N ALA A 119 23.29 15.21 11.33
CA ALA A 119 23.87 16.55 11.39
C ALA A 119 24.97 16.77 10.34
N GLY A 120 25.14 18.03 9.92
CA GLY A 120 26.20 18.43 8.98
C GLY A 120 27.53 18.77 9.66
N HIS A 121 27.54 18.99 10.98
CA HIS A 121 28.74 19.31 11.74
C HIS A 121 29.02 18.23 12.80
N PRO A 122 30.09 17.42 12.63
CA PRO A 122 30.44 16.34 13.57
C PRO A 122 30.77 16.82 15.00
N GLU A 123 31.20 18.07 15.14
CA GLU A 123 31.54 18.70 16.43
C GLU A 123 30.39 19.54 17.00
N SER A 124 29.16 19.31 16.56
CA SER A 124 27.99 20.04 17.06
C SER A 124 27.49 19.49 18.42
N ALA A 125 26.66 20.27 19.12
CA ALA A 125 26.06 19.84 20.38
C ALA A 125 25.24 18.55 20.21
N LEU A 126 24.45 18.45 19.13
CA LEU A 126 23.69 17.25 18.79
C LEU A 126 24.60 16.06 18.52
N ALA A 127 25.64 16.23 17.68
CA ALA A 127 26.53 15.14 17.32
C ALA A 127 27.29 14.57 18.52
N ARG A 128 27.72 15.42 19.46
CA ARG A 128 28.38 14.98 20.71
C ARG A 128 27.44 14.29 21.70
N ALA A 129 26.14 14.58 21.63
CA ALA A 129 25.15 13.98 22.52
C ALA A 129 24.64 12.62 22.04
N ALA A 130 24.78 12.34 20.74
CA ALA A 130 24.25 11.14 20.10
C ALA A 130 25.14 9.92 20.30
N ASP A 131 24.52 8.75 20.33
CA ASP A 131 25.20 7.46 20.32
C ASP A 131 25.75 7.15 18.93
N VAL A 132 25.04 7.58 17.88
CA VAL A 132 25.44 7.42 16.48
C VAL A 132 25.23 8.73 15.70
N LEU A 133 26.26 9.14 14.95
CA LEU A 133 26.18 10.26 14.03
C LEU A 133 26.09 9.77 12.57
N LEU A 134 25.03 10.17 11.89
CA LEU A 134 24.88 10.10 10.45
C LEU A 134 25.20 11.47 9.84
N ASN A 135 26.32 11.54 9.11
CA ASN A 135 26.82 12.80 8.57
C ASN A 135 26.11 13.20 7.26
N VAL A 136 25.18 14.14 7.37
CA VAL A 136 24.38 14.69 6.25
C VAL A 136 24.94 16.01 5.73
N ALA A 137 26.22 16.31 5.97
CA ALA A 137 26.85 17.55 5.52
C ALA A 137 26.79 17.71 3.99
N VAL A 138 26.49 18.92 3.54
CA VAL A 138 26.53 19.30 2.13
C VAL A 138 27.60 20.36 1.91
N ARG A 139 28.23 20.34 0.74
CA ARG A 139 29.28 21.31 0.39
C ARG A 139 28.73 22.72 0.27
N GLU A 140 27.57 22.85 -0.38
CA GLU A 140 26.91 24.12 -0.63
C GLU A 140 25.40 23.91 -0.78
N GLU A 141 24.64 24.98 -0.57
CA GLU A 141 23.23 25.04 -0.95
C GLU A 141 23.10 25.54 -2.38
N ALA A 142 22.07 25.08 -3.09
CA ALA A 142 21.81 25.51 -4.46
C ALA A 142 21.34 26.97 -4.56
N CYS A 143 20.84 27.52 -3.45
CA CYS A 143 20.51 28.93 -3.26
C CYS A 143 21.76 29.81 -3.49
N PRO A 144 21.71 30.85 -4.35
CA PRO A 144 22.86 31.72 -4.60
C PRO A 144 23.42 32.41 -3.34
N LEU A 145 22.59 32.60 -2.31
CA LEU A 145 23.01 33.19 -1.03
C LEU A 145 23.53 32.14 -0.04
N GLY A 146 23.40 30.85 -0.33
CA GLY A 146 23.73 29.76 0.59
C GLY A 146 22.79 29.63 1.80
N LEU A 147 21.71 30.41 1.84
CA LEU A 147 20.86 30.54 3.04
C LEU A 147 19.67 29.59 3.06
N ALA A 148 19.06 29.34 1.90
CA ALA A 148 17.88 28.49 1.84
C ALA A 148 18.28 27.02 1.80
N PRO A 149 17.77 26.17 2.73
CA PRO A 149 17.98 24.73 2.68
C PRO A 149 17.40 24.16 1.39
N THR A 150 18.26 23.50 0.62
CA THR A 150 17.97 22.85 -0.66
C THR A 150 18.68 21.50 -0.68
N ALA A 151 19.99 21.50 -0.92
CA ALA A 151 20.83 20.32 -0.88
C ALA A 151 20.83 19.65 0.49
N SER A 152 20.88 20.40 1.60
CA SER A 152 20.87 19.79 2.94
C SER A 152 19.58 19.05 3.24
N THR A 153 18.42 19.59 2.83
CA THR A 153 17.13 18.92 2.98
C THR A 153 17.04 17.69 2.09
N THR A 154 17.52 17.76 0.85
CA THR A 154 17.51 16.63 -0.08
C THR A 154 18.44 15.51 0.38
N ALA A 155 19.65 15.84 0.84
CA ALA A 155 20.59 14.86 1.40
C ALA A 155 20.05 14.19 2.67
N THR A 156 19.45 14.97 3.58
CA THR A 156 18.81 14.43 4.79
C THR A 156 17.66 13.49 4.45
N LEU A 157 16.83 13.85 3.46
CA LEU A 157 15.75 13.00 2.98
C LEU A 157 16.28 11.68 2.43
N ALA A 158 17.31 11.74 1.57
CA ALA A 158 17.94 10.57 0.99
C ALA A 158 18.56 9.65 2.06
N MET A 159 19.16 10.20 3.12
CA MET A 159 19.67 9.42 4.26
C MET A 159 18.53 8.70 5.00
N GLY A 160 17.41 9.38 5.24
CA GLY A 160 16.24 8.78 5.87
C GLY A 160 15.61 7.67 5.01
N ASP A 161 15.57 7.84 3.69
CA ASP A 161 15.11 6.81 2.76
C ASP A 161 16.06 5.61 2.73
N ALA A 162 17.38 5.84 2.78
CA ALA A 162 18.35 4.76 2.89
C ALA A 162 18.17 3.95 4.18
N LEU A 163 17.92 4.60 5.32
CA LEU A 163 17.59 3.90 6.58
C LEU A 163 16.30 3.08 6.44
N ALA A 164 15.23 3.68 5.92
CA ALA A 164 13.95 2.98 5.79
C ALA A 164 14.05 1.76 4.87
N VAL A 165 14.73 1.87 3.73
CA VAL A 165 14.95 0.76 2.80
C VAL A 165 15.83 -0.33 3.42
N ALA A 166 16.92 0.03 4.10
CA ALA A 166 17.76 -0.95 4.79
C ALA A 166 16.99 -1.71 5.89
N LEU A 167 16.10 -1.01 6.62
CA LEU A 167 15.23 -1.62 7.63
C LEU A 167 14.18 -2.55 7.00
N LEU A 168 13.56 -2.11 5.90
CA LEU A 168 12.60 -2.88 5.11
C LEU A 168 13.23 -4.21 4.66
N GLU A 169 14.41 -4.16 4.05
CA GLU A 169 15.14 -5.34 3.59
C GLU A 169 15.51 -6.27 4.74
N ARG A 170 16.04 -5.74 5.84
CA ARG A 170 16.44 -6.53 7.01
C ARG A 170 15.28 -7.19 7.75
N ARG A 171 14.08 -6.59 7.69
CA ARG A 171 12.85 -7.17 8.24
C ARG A 171 12.19 -8.19 7.31
N GLY A 172 12.65 -8.30 6.06
CA GLY A 172 12.02 -9.15 5.06
C GLY A 172 10.61 -8.70 4.70
N PHE A 173 10.35 -7.38 4.75
CA PHE A 173 9.04 -6.78 4.51
C PHE A 173 8.57 -7.06 3.08
N ARG A 174 7.31 -7.51 2.93
CA ARG A 174 6.77 -8.02 1.67
C ARG A 174 5.67 -7.12 1.10
N GLU A 175 5.26 -7.40 -0.14
CA GLU A 175 4.13 -6.69 -0.77
C GLU A 175 2.83 -6.84 0.02
N GLU A 176 2.62 -8.00 0.68
CA GLU A 176 1.44 -8.23 1.51
C GLU A 176 1.44 -7.35 2.77
N ASP A 177 2.61 -7.13 3.39
CA ASP A 177 2.76 -6.19 4.50
C ASP A 177 2.51 -4.75 4.04
N PHE A 178 3.00 -4.39 2.86
CA PHE A 178 2.73 -3.07 2.28
C PHE A 178 1.24 -2.84 2.05
N ALA A 179 0.52 -3.85 1.54
CA ALA A 179 -0.92 -3.76 1.31
C ALA A 179 -1.69 -3.51 2.61
N LEU A 180 -1.31 -4.17 3.72
CA LEU A 180 -1.93 -3.96 5.03
C LEU A 180 -1.80 -2.52 5.51
N PHE A 181 -0.67 -1.86 5.24
CA PHE A 181 -0.47 -0.45 5.60
C PHE A 181 -1.05 0.54 4.58
N HIS A 182 -1.50 0.08 3.41
CA HIS A 182 -2.04 0.91 2.32
C HIS A 182 -3.33 0.34 1.71
N PRO A 183 -4.37 0.06 2.52
CA PRO A 183 -5.55 -0.66 2.05
C PRO A 183 -6.34 0.08 0.96
N GLY A 184 -6.27 1.42 0.94
CA GLY A 184 -6.96 2.24 -0.06
C GLY A 184 -6.24 2.35 -1.42
N GLY A 185 -4.96 1.98 -1.50
CA GLY A 185 -4.17 2.06 -2.73
C GLY A 185 -4.50 0.92 -3.70
N ALA A 186 -4.13 1.06 -4.98
CA ALA A 186 -4.35 0.02 -5.99
C ALA A 186 -3.74 -1.33 -5.57
N LEU A 187 -2.53 -1.32 -4.98
CA LEU A 187 -1.88 -2.53 -4.48
C LEU A 187 -2.63 -3.13 -3.27
N GLY A 188 -3.06 -2.30 -2.32
CA GLY A 188 -3.85 -2.75 -1.16
C GLY A 188 -5.16 -3.39 -1.58
N LYS A 189 -5.90 -2.74 -2.49
CA LYS A 189 -7.14 -3.27 -3.07
C LYS A 189 -6.93 -4.61 -3.77
N LYS A 190 -5.85 -4.75 -4.55
CA LYS A 190 -5.52 -5.99 -5.26
C LYS A 190 -5.18 -7.14 -4.32
N LEU A 191 -4.48 -6.86 -3.22
CA LEU A 191 -3.96 -7.88 -2.31
C LEU A 191 -4.88 -8.19 -1.13
N LEU A 192 -5.83 -7.32 -0.78
CA LEU A 192 -6.70 -7.49 0.39
C LEU A 192 -8.16 -7.78 0.06
N LEU A 193 -8.70 -7.28 -1.06
CA LEU A 193 -10.12 -7.51 -1.38
C LEU A 193 -10.35 -8.97 -1.76
N THR A 194 -11.35 -9.55 -1.12
CA THR A 194 -11.84 -10.90 -1.43
C THR A 194 -13.00 -10.83 -2.41
N VAL A 195 -13.38 -11.98 -2.96
CA VAL A 195 -14.58 -12.12 -3.80
C VAL A 195 -15.82 -11.80 -2.97
N GLU A 196 -15.85 -12.21 -1.70
CA GLU A 196 -16.95 -11.92 -0.78
C GLU A 196 -17.25 -10.42 -0.65
N ASP A 197 -16.20 -9.58 -0.62
CA ASP A 197 -16.35 -8.13 -0.46
C ASP A 197 -17.02 -7.46 -1.67
N LEU A 198 -17.03 -8.12 -2.84
CA LEU A 198 -17.44 -7.55 -4.12
C LEU A 198 -18.57 -8.30 -4.83
N MET A 199 -18.92 -9.50 -4.37
CA MET A 199 -19.94 -10.33 -5.04
C MET A 199 -21.36 -9.80 -4.81
N HIS A 200 -22.24 -10.05 -5.78
CA HIS A 200 -23.68 -9.93 -5.64
C HIS A 200 -24.23 -11.16 -4.92
N THR A 201 -25.22 -10.97 -4.05
CA THR A 201 -25.78 -12.03 -3.20
C THR A 201 -27.30 -12.04 -3.20
N GLY A 202 -27.90 -13.10 -2.67
CA GLY A 202 -29.34 -13.20 -2.49
C GLY A 202 -30.12 -13.07 -3.81
N SER A 203 -31.05 -12.13 -3.88
CA SER A 203 -31.88 -11.92 -5.06
C SER A 203 -31.11 -11.38 -6.27
N ASP A 204 -29.88 -10.91 -6.11
CA ASP A 204 -29.09 -10.34 -7.21
C ASP A 204 -28.34 -11.41 -8.02
N ILE A 205 -28.35 -12.66 -7.55
CA ILE A 205 -27.80 -13.80 -8.28
C ILE A 205 -28.80 -14.21 -9.37
N PRO A 206 -28.45 -14.10 -10.67
CA PRO A 206 -29.35 -14.48 -11.75
C PRO A 206 -29.42 -16.01 -11.83
N LEU A 207 -30.57 -16.58 -11.49
CA LEU A 207 -30.79 -18.03 -11.42
C LEU A 207 -32.11 -18.41 -12.08
N ALA A 208 -32.12 -19.53 -12.79
CA ALA A 208 -33.28 -20.11 -13.45
C ALA A 208 -33.26 -21.63 -13.35
N SER A 209 -34.39 -22.29 -13.60
CA SER A 209 -34.49 -23.76 -13.58
C SER A 209 -34.20 -24.36 -14.96
N LEU A 210 -33.84 -25.65 -15.01
CA LEU A 210 -33.68 -26.41 -16.26
C LEU A 210 -34.90 -26.30 -17.21
N THR A 211 -36.10 -26.18 -16.64
CA THR A 211 -37.36 -26.11 -17.38
C THR A 211 -37.79 -24.69 -17.71
N THR A 212 -37.08 -23.68 -17.24
CA THR A 212 -37.43 -22.27 -17.50
C THR A 212 -37.33 -21.99 -19.00
N PRO A 213 -38.39 -21.45 -19.63
CA PRO A 213 -38.35 -21.06 -21.04
C PRO A 213 -37.29 -19.99 -21.29
N LEU A 214 -36.62 -20.06 -22.44
CA LEU A 214 -35.58 -19.10 -22.82
C LEU A 214 -36.04 -17.64 -22.70
N LYS A 215 -37.26 -17.32 -23.11
CA LYS A 215 -37.82 -15.95 -23.00
C LYS A 215 -37.81 -15.40 -21.57
N ASP A 216 -38.09 -16.24 -20.58
CA ASP A 216 -38.13 -15.84 -19.17
C ASP A 216 -36.71 -15.67 -18.62
N ALA A 217 -35.78 -16.52 -19.08
CA ALA A 217 -34.36 -16.40 -18.78
C ALA A 217 -33.75 -15.08 -19.29
N LEU A 218 -34.22 -14.59 -20.44
CA LEU A 218 -33.78 -13.30 -21.00
C LEU A 218 -34.19 -12.10 -20.13
N PHE A 219 -35.37 -12.16 -19.51
CA PHE A 219 -35.78 -11.17 -18.52
C PHE A 219 -34.88 -11.20 -17.29
N GLU A 220 -34.53 -12.39 -16.81
CA GLU A 220 -33.61 -12.56 -15.67
C GLU A 220 -32.25 -11.89 -15.96
N ILE A 221 -31.61 -12.25 -17.08
CA ILE A 221 -30.32 -11.67 -17.52
C ILE A 221 -30.39 -10.14 -17.60
N SER A 222 -31.45 -9.63 -18.26
CA SER A 222 -31.63 -8.20 -18.47
C SER A 222 -31.88 -7.44 -17.15
N SER A 223 -32.63 -8.05 -16.23
CA SER A 223 -32.97 -7.43 -14.94
C SER A 223 -31.75 -7.29 -14.03
N LYS A 224 -30.86 -8.30 -14.02
CA LYS A 224 -29.66 -8.31 -13.17
C LYS A 224 -28.47 -7.60 -13.81
N LYS A 225 -28.48 -7.37 -15.13
CA LYS A 225 -27.45 -6.63 -15.88
C LYS A 225 -26.04 -7.24 -15.79
N LEU A 226 -25.96 -8.56 -15.60
CA LEU A 226 -24.70 -9.31 -15.52
C LEU A 226 -24.39 -10.10 -16.80
N GLY A 227 -25.31 -10.10 -17.79
CA GLY A 227 -25.13 -10.79 -19.08
C GLY A 227 -25.11 -12.32 -18.98
N ILE A 228 -25.52 -12.87 -17.83
CA ILE A 228 -25.49 -14.30 -17.52
C ILE A 228 -26.63 -14.68 -16.58
N THR A 229 -27.12 -15.91 -16.68
CA THR A 229 -27.95 -16.58 -15.67
C THR A 229 -27.46 -17.99 -15.42
N GLY A 230 -27.53 -18.43 -14.17
CA GLY A 230 -27.20 -19.78 -13.74
C GLY A 230 -28.40 -20.71 -13.86
N VAL A 231 -28.18 -21.94 -14.29
CA VAL A 231 -29.22 -22.95 -14.44
C VAL A 231 -29.11 -23.96 -13.32
N LEU A 232 -30.17 -24.06 -12.53
CA LEU A 232 -30.28 -24.94 -11.37
C LEU A 232 -31.06 -26.21 -11.72
N ASN A 233 -30.63 -27.33 -11.14
CA ASN A 233 -31.42 -28.56 -11.13
C ASN A 233 -32.48 -28.55 -10.01
N ALA A 234 -33.25 -29.64 -9.88
CA ALA A 234 -34.31 -29.75 -8.87
C ALA A 234 -33.79 -29.75 -7.42
N THR A 235 -32.51 -30.05 -7.20
CA THR A 235 -31.86 -30.03 -5.87
C THR A 235 -31.22 -28.66 -5.56
N GLY A 236 -31.31 -27.68 -6.47
CA GLY A 236 -30.77 -26.33 -6.30
C GLY A 236 -29.30 -26.18 -6.69
N GLU A 237 -28.71 -27.19 -7.32
CA GLU A 237 -27.31 -27.21 -7.72
C GLU A 237 -27.11 -26.54 -9.07
N LEU A 238 -26.01 -25.79 -9.20
CA LEU A 238 -25.67 -25.11 -10.44
C LEU A 238 -25.10 -26.10 -11.47
N VAL A 239 -25.92 -26.44 -12.47
CA VAL A 239 -25.57 -27.44 -13.49
C VAL A 239 -25.13 -26.82 -14.82
N GLY A 240 -25.49 -25.57 -15.08
CA GLY A 240 -25.12 -24.85 -16.30
C GLY A 240 -25.26 -23.35 -16.19
N VAL A 241 -24.92 -22.65 -17.27
CA VAL A 241 -25.09 -21.21 -17.42
C VAL A 241 -25.58 -20.88 -18.82
N PHE A 242 -26.28 -19.75 -18.92
CA PHE A 242 -26.69 -19.18 -20.19
C PHE A 242 -26.32 -17.71 -20.23
N THR A 243 -25.65 -17.27 -21.31
CA THR A 243 -25.10 -15.93 -21.47
C THR A 243 -25.67 -15.20 -22.70
N ASP A 244 -25.47 -13.90 -22.79
CA ASP A 244 -25.76 -13.13 -24.03
C ASP A 244 -25.01 -13.69 -25.24
N GLY A 245 -23.81 -14.25 -25.02
CA GLY A 245 -23.04 -14.94 -26.04
C GLY A 245 -23.72 -16.22 -26.54
N ASP A 246 -24.34 -16.98 -25.64
CA ASP A 246 -25.14 -18.16 -25.98
C ASP A 246 -26.42 -17.77 -26.71
N LEU A 247 -27.10 -16.71 -26.27
CA LEU A 247 -28.28 -16.19 -26.96
C LEU A 247 -27.99 -15.91 -28.43
N ARG A 248 -26.91 -15.17 -28.72
CA ARG A 248 -26.52 -14.85 -30.10
C ARG A 248 -26.27 -16.12 -30.92
N ARG A 249 -25.70 -17.18 -30.33
CA ARG A 249 -25.48 -18.48 -31.00
C ARG A 249 -26.79 -19.23 -31.24
N THR A 250 -27.68 -19.23 -30.26
CA THR A 250 -28.97 -19.93 -30.31
C THR A 250 -29.94 -19.28 -31.29
N MET A 251 -30.00 -17.95 -31.37
CA MET A 251 -30.82 -17.22 -32.35
C MET A 251 -30.41 -17.50 -33.80
N GLY A 252 -29.15 -17.88 -34.05
CA GLY A 252 -28.71 -18.32 -35.37
C GLY A 252 -29.36 -19.62 -35.87
N ARG A 253 -30.10 -20.35 -35.01
CA ARG A 253 -30.76 -21.62 -35.34
C ARG A 253 -32.21 -21.46 -35.87
N GLY A 254 -32.80 -20.25 -35.84
CA GLY A 254 -34.16 -19.98 -36.34
C GLY A 254 -35.09 -19.33 -35.30
N CYS A 255 -36.35 -19.08 -35.67
CA CYS A 255 -37.30 -18.24 -34.90
C CYS A 255 -38.02 -18.93 -33.73
N ASP A 256 -38.04 -20.27 -33.65
CA ASP A 256 -38.83 -21.02 -32.64
C ASP A 256 -38.04 -21.39 -31.37
N VAL A 257 -36.97 -20.66 -31.05
CA VAL A 257 -36.08 -20.99 -29.91
C VAL A 257 -36.53 -20.42 -28.56
N LEU A 258 -37.49 -19.50 -28.54
CA LEU A 258 -37.88 -18.76 -27.32
C LEU A 258 -38.62 -19.60 -26.28
N ASP A 259 -39.30 -20.66 -26.70
CA ASP A 259 -40.02 -21.58 -25.82
C ASP A 259 -39.20 -22.82 -25.44
N LEU A 260 -37.95 -22.93 -25.95
CA LEU A 260 -37.07 -24.02 -25.54
C LEU A 260 -36.69 -23.89 -24.06
N PRO A 261 -36.62 -25.01 -23.33
CA PRO A 261 -36.16 -25.01 -21.96
C PRO A 261 -34.66 -24.68 -21.90
N LEU A 262 -34.24 -23.94 -20.87
CA LEU A 262 -32.83 -23.59 -20.67
C LEU A 262 -31.89 -24.80 -20.67
N GLY A 263 -32.34 -25.95 -20.17
CA GLY A 263 -31.56 -27.19 -20.15
C GLY A 263 -31.04 -27.62 -21.53
N ASP A 264 -31.75 -27.27 -22.61
CA ASP A 264 -31.38 -27.67 -23.97
C ASP A 264 -30.40 -26.70 -24.65
N VAL A 265 -30.25 -25.49 -24.10
CA VAL A 265 -29.47 -24.40 -24.69
C VAL A 265 -28.37 -23.85 -23.79
N MET A 266 -28.28 -24.33 -22.54
CA MET A 266 -27.25 -23.93 -21.58
C MET A 266 -25.87 -24.51 -21.93
N SER A 267 -24.84 -23.80 -21.50
CA SER A 267 -23.49 -24.33 -21.43
C SER A 267 -23.29 -25.07 -20.10
N CYS A 268 -22.84 -26.33 -20.17
CA CYS A 268 -22.51 -27.14 -18.99
C CYS A 268 -21.16 -26.73 -18.37
N HIS A 269 -20.94 -27.10 -17.11
CA HIS A 269 -19.70 -26.86 -16.36
C HIS A 269 -19.35 -25.38 -16.15
N PRO A 270 -20.21 -24.65 -15.43
CA PRO A 270 -19.98 -23.24 -15.14
C PRO A 270 -18.70 -23.03 -14.33
N LYS A 271 -18.03 -21.92 -14.60
CA LYS A 271 -16.81 -21.56 -13.88
C LYS A 271 -17.19 -21.01 -12.50
N ARG A 272 -16.59 -21.62 -11.47
CA ARG A 272 -16.80 -21.30 -10.05
C ARG A 272 -15.60 -20.60 -9.43
N ILE A 273 -15.82 -19.85 -8.36
CA ILE A 273 -14.78 -19.31 -7.48
C ILE A 273 -15.24 -19.35 -6.02
N LEU A 274 -14.32 -19.39 -5.06
CA LEU A 274 -14.69 -19.35 -3.64
C LEU A 274 -14.80 -17.91 -3.15
N ARG A 275 -15.75 -17.64 -2.24
CA ARG A 275 -15.91 -16.30 -1.62
C ARG A 275 -14.64 -15.82 -0.90
N SER A 276 -13.87 -16.75 -0.33
CA SER A 276 -12.62 -16.52 0.38
C SER A 276 -11.43 -16.23 -0.53
N ASN A 277 -11.56 -16.40 -1.85
CA ASN A 277 -10.49 -16.09 -2.77
C ASN A 277 -10.31 -14.58 -2.93
N LEU A 278 -9.08 -14.15 -3.22
CA LEU A 278 -8.80 -12.77 -3.57
C LEU A 278 -9.53 -12.37 -4.86
N ALA A 279 -10.01 -11.14 -4.90
CA ALA A 279 -10.62 -10.52 -6.08
C ALA A 279 -9.68 -10.58 -7.30
N ALA A 280 -8.36 -10.44 -7.09
CA ALA A 280 -7.36 -10.59 -8.14
C ALA A 280 -7.37 -12.00 -8.78
N LYS A 281 -7.65 -13.06 -8.01
CA LYS A 281 -7.80 -14.43 -8.54
C LYS A 281 -9.06 -14.56 -9.40
N ALA A 282 -10.11 -13.80 -9.10
CA ALA A 282 -11.31 -13.74 -9.94
C ALA A 282 -11.00 -13.14 -11.31
N VAL A 283 -10.25 -12.03 -11.35
CA VAL A 283 -9.80 -11.39 -12.60
C VAL A 283 -8.99 -12.38 -13.44
N GLN A 284 -7.98 -13.03 -12.83
CA GLN A 284 -7.13 -13.99 -13.54
C GLN A 284 -7.95 -15.12 -14.16
N LYS A 285 -8.93 -15.65 -13.43
CA LYS A 285 -9.81 -16.72 -13.92
C LYS A 285 -10.76 -16.23 -15.02
N MET A 286 -11.24 -14.99 -14.92
CA MET A 286 -12.03 -14.35 -15.97
C MET A 286 -11.24 -14.16 -17.27
N GLU A 287 -9.98 -13.73 -17.17
CA GLU A 287 -9.08 -13.61 -18.32
C GLU A 287 -8.75 -14.97 -18.95
N GLU A 288 -8.36 -15.95 -18.13
CA GLU A 288 -8.00 -17.31 -18.56
C GLU A 288 -9.11 -17.95 -19.39
N PHE A 289 -10.37 -17.82 -18.95
CA PHE A 289 -11.53 -18.39 -19.64
C PHE A 289 -12.23 -17.41 -20.58
N SER A 290 -11.75 -16.17 -20.71
CA SER A 290 -12.39 -15.11 -21.51
C SER A 290 -13.88 -14.91 -21.18
N ILE A 291 -14.19 -14.85 -19.88
CA ILE A 291 -15.54 -14.66 -19.33
C ILE A 291 -15.58 -13.39 -18.47
N THR A 292 -16.77 -12.83 -18.27
CA THR A 292 -16.96 -11.60 -17.47
C THR A 292 -17.56 -11.85 -16.09
N SER A 293 -17.98 -13.08 -15.79
CA SER A 293 -18.72 -13.44 -14.57
C SER A 293 -18.29 -14.79 -14.02
N LEU A 294 -18.27 -14.92 -12.69
CA LEU A 294 -18.00 -16.18 -11.99
C LEU A 294 -19.06 -16.39 -10.90
N PHE A 295 -19.62 -17.59 -10.83
CA PHE A 295 -20.46 -17.98 -9.69
C PHE A 295 -19.59 -18.27 -8.47
N VAL A 296 -20.04 -17.79 -7.32
CA VAL A 296 -19.30 -17.85 -6.06
C VAL A 296 -19.88 -18.94 -5.16
N PHE A 297 -19.00 -19.70 -4.52
CA PHE A 297 -19.33 -20.82 -3.64
C PHE A 297 -18.63 -20.65 -2.28
N ASP A 298 -19.15 -21.28 -1.22
CA ASP A 298 -18.55 -21.23 0.11
C ASP A 298 -17.25 -22.05 0.18
N ASP A 299 -17.28 -23.29 -0.30
CA ASP A 299 -16.14 -24.22 -0.34
C ASP A 299 -16.09 -24.98 -1.68
N ASP A 300 -15.10 -25.87 -1.86
CA ASP A 300 -14.90 -26.62 -3.11
C ASP A 300 -15.97 -27.70 -3.37
N ASP A 301 -16.57 -28.25 -2.31
CA ASP A 301 -17.59 -29.31 -2.39
C ASP A 301 -19.01 -28.76 -2.57
N SER A 302 -19.21 -27.48 -2.27
CA SER A 302 -20.49 -26.78 -2.41
C SER A 302 -20.99 -26.84 -3.85
N THR A 303 -22.25 -27.25 -4.03
CA THR A 303 -22.91 -27.33 -5.35
C THR A 303 -23.93 -26.20 -5.58
N VAL A 304 -24.25 -25.45 -4.53
CA VAL A 304 -25.16 -24.30 -4.55
C VAL A 304 -24.35 -23.00 -4.54
N PRO A 305 -24.60 -22.05 -5.47
CA PRO A 305 -23.91 -20.79 -5.49
C PRO A 305 -24.42 -19.85 -4.39
N VAL A 306 -23.50 -19.20 -3.68
CA VAL A 306 -23.79 -18.19 -2.63
C VAL A 306 -23.69 -16.76 -3.14
N GLY A 307 -23.16 -16.57 -4.35
CA GLY A 307 -23.03 -15.27 -4.98
C GLY A 307 -22.63 -15.34 -6.45
N ILE A 308 -22.46 -14.18 -7.06
CA ILE A 308 -21.87 -14.01 -8.39
C ILE A 308 -21.00 -12.75 -8.40
N ILE A 309 -19.83 -12.81 -9.04
CA ILE A 309 -18.95 -11.66 -9.20
C ILE A 309 -18.78 -11.33 -10.68
N HIS A 310 -18.83 -10.04 -11.03
CA HIS A 310 -18.72 -9.56 -12.40
C HIS A 310 -17.51 -8.64 -12.58
N LEU A 311 -16.90 -8.65 -13.78
CA LEU A 311 -15.70 -7.89 -14.12
C LEU A 311 -15.85 -6.38 -13.87
N HIS A 312 -17.03 -5.81 -14.14
CA HIS A 312 -17.31 -4.41 -13.84
C HIS A 312 -17.23 -4.05 -12.35
N ASP A 313 -17.54 -4.96 -11.44
CA ASP A 313 -17.41 -4.70 -10.00
C ASP A 313 -15.93 -4.65 -9.59
N LEU A 314 -15.14 -5.56 -10.16
CA LEU A 314 -13.67 -5.60 -10.00
C LEU A 314 -13.01 -4.32 -10.54
N LEU A 315 -13.46 -3.83 -11.70
CA LEU A 315 -12.99 -2.57 -12.30
C LEU A 315 -13.38 -1.35 -11.44
N LYS A 316 -14.62 -1.28 -10.95
CA LYS A 316 -15.08 -0.19 -10.08
C LYS A 316 -14.33 -0.18 -8.74
N ALA A 317 -14.04 -1.37 -8.20
CA ALA A 317 -13.28 -1.51 -6.97
C ALA A 317 -11.80 -1.10 -7.15
N GLY A 318 -11.28 -1.09 -8.38
CA GLY A 318 -9.88 -0.79 -8.69
C GLY A 318 -8.94 -1.96 -8.40
N VAL A 319 -9.44 -3.18 -8.60
CA VAL A 319 -8.64 -4.43 -8.53
C VAL A 319 -7.82 -4.62 -9.81
N VAL A 320 -8.28 -4.01 -10.91
CA VAL A 320 -7.67 -3.97 -12.25
C VAL A 320 -7.40 -2.52 -12.64
#